data_AF-A0A291NH38-F1
#
_entry.id   AF-A0A291NH38-F1
#
_cell.length_a   1.000
_cell.length_b   1.000
_cell.length_c   1.000
_cell.angle_alpha   90.00
_cell.angle_beta   90.00
_cell.angle_gamma   90.00
#
_symmetry.space_group_name_H-M   'P 1'
#
loop_
_entity.id
_entity.type
_entity.pdbx_description
1 polymer ?
#
loop_
_entity_poly.entity_id
_entity_poly.type
_entity_poly.pdbx_seq_one_letter_code
_entity_poly.pdbx_strand_id
1 'polypeptide(L)'
;MRFPAQLLGLLMLWIPGSSGSVVMTQTPLSLPVTPGEPASISCRASQSLLHSNGNTYLHWYLQRPGQSPRLLIYRVSNRASGVPDRFSGSGSGTDFTLRISRVEADDVGVYYCQQGAHAPHTFGPGTKLEIKRSDAQPSVFLFQPSLDELHTGSASIVCILNDFYPKEVNVKWKVDGVVQNKGIQESTTEQNSKDSTYSLSSTLTMSSTEYQSHEKFSCEVTHKSLASTLVKSFNRSECQRE
;
A
#
# COMPACT_ATOMS: atom_id res chain seq x y z
N MET A 1 18.12 -67.42 -11.49
CA MET A 1 16.87 -66.68 -11.75
C MET A 1 17.23 -65.24 -12.06
N ARG A 2 17.17 -64.83 -13.33
CA ARG A 2 17.47 -63.46 -13.80
C ARG A 2 16.14 -62.72 -13.93
N PHE A 3 15.94 -61.66 -13.14
CA PHE A 3 14.81 -60.75 -13.32
C PHE A 3 15.08 -59.85 -14.54
N PRO A 4 14.09 -59.62 -15.43
CA PRO A 4 14.30 -58.77 -16.58
C PRO A 4 14.23 -57.29 -16.14
N ALA A 5 15.37 -56.61 -16.20
CA ALA A 5 15.52 -55.17 -15.98
C ALA A 5 14.98 -54.35 -17.17
N GLN A 6 13.77 -54.66 -17.67
CA GLN A 6 13.17 -53.98 -18.83
C GLN A 6 11.80 -53.34 -18.57
N LEU A 7 11.24 -53.44 -17.36
CA LEU A 7 9.95 -52.82 -17.05
C LEU A 7 10.02 -51.45 -16.38
N LEU A 8 11.20 -50.98 -15.95
CA LEU A 8 11.32 -49.66 -15.29
C LEU A 8 11.42 -48.47 -16.27
N GLY A 9 11.69 -48.72 -17.56
CA GLY A 9 11.82 -47.66 -18.57
C GLY A 9 10.49 -47.12 -19.13
N LEU A 10 9.39 -47.86 -18.96
CA LEU A 10 8.06 -47.49 -19.48
C LEU A 10 7.18 -46.71 -18.50
N LEU A 11 7.62 -46.52 -17.25
CA LEU A 11 6.85 -45.79 -16.24
C LEU A 11 7.21 -44.30 -16.11
N MET A 12 8.09 -43.77 -16.96
CA MET A 12 8.53 -42.35 -16.94
C MET A 12 7.96 -41.49 -18.08
N LEU A 13 7.06 -42.02 -18.90
CA LEU A 13 6.45 -41.28 -20.02
C LEU A 13 5.09 -40.64 -19.71
N TRP A 14 4.61 -40.74 -18.47
CA TRP A 14 3.29 -40.24 -18.06
C TRP A 14 3.42 -39.36 -16.82
N ILE A 15 4.32 -38.37 -16.84
CA ILE A 15 4.11 -37.18 -16.03
C ILE A 15 3.34 -36.21 -16.93
N PRO A 16 2.02 -36.05 -16.76
CA PRO A 16 1.35 -34.89 -17.34
C PRO A 16 2.16 -33.68 -16.92
N GLY A 17 2.69 -32.94 -17.89
CA GLY A 17 3.50 -31.76 -17.61
C GLY A 17 2.79 -30.90 -16.57
N SER A 18 3.43 -30.74 -15.41
CA SER A 18 2.94 -29.85 -14.37
C SER A 18 2.87 -28.46 -15.00
N SER A 19 1.68 -28.07 -15.44
CA SER A 19 1.45 -26.75 -16.01
C SER A 19 1.47 -25.81 -14.83
N GLY A 20 2.66 -25.29 -14.52
CA GLY A 20 2.83 -24.30 -13.47
C GLY A 20 1.86 -23.13 -13.68
N SER A 21 1.26 -22.64 -12.60
CA SER A 21 0.38 -21.47 -12.67
C SER A 21 1.12 -20.31 -13.32
N VAL A 22 0.46 -19.56 -14.21
CA VAL A 22 1.06 -18.38 -14.83
C VAL A 22 1.38 -17.35 -13.76
N VAL A 23 2.66 -17.00 -13.62
CA VAL A 23 3.10 -15.96 -12.68
C VAL A 23 3.07 -14.61 -13.38
N MET A 24 2.46 -13.62 -12.75
CA MET A 24 2.38 -12.25 -13.25
C MET A 24 3.32 -11.37 -12.43
N THR A 25 4.29 -10.75 -13.09
CA THR A 25 5.26 -9.83 -12.47
C THR A 25 4.92 -8.40 -12.90
N GLN A 26 4.77 -7.48 -11.95
CA GLN A 26 4.54 -6.06 -12.25
C GLN A 26 5.70 -5.18 -11.83
N THR A 27 6.00 -4.17 -12.64
CA THR A 27 7.08 -3.22 -12.38
C THR A 27 6.67 -1.80 -12.80
N PRO A 28 6.91 -0.79 -11.96
CA PRO A 28 7.42 -0.88 -10.58
C PRO A 28 6.33 -1.28 -9.57
N LEU A 29 6.67 -1.47 -8.30
CA LEU A 29 5.68 -1.70 -7.22
C LEU A 29 5.13 -0.40 -6.63
N SER A 30 5.90 0.70 -6.65
CA SER A 30 5.44 2.07 -6.36
C SER A 30 5.92 2.98 -7.50
N LEU A 31 5.03 3.87 -7.94
CA LEU A 31 5.23 4.78 -9.07
C LEU A 31 4.76 6.19 -8.67
N PRO A 32 5.65 7.02 -8.10
CA PRO A 32 5.34 8.42 -7.81
C PRO A 32 5.43 9.28 -9.08
N VAL A 33 4.35 9.96 -9.46
CA VAL A 33 4.23 10.71 -10.73
C VAL A 33 3.73 12.13 -10.48
N THR A 34 4.26 13.10 -11.22
CA THR A 34 3.76 14.49 -11.15
C THR A 34 2.44 14.58 -11.92
N PRO A 35 1.41 15.28 -11.41
CA PRO A 35 0.17 15.47 -12.15
C PRO A 35 0.41 16.02 -13.57
N GLY A 36 -0.28 15.47 -14.56
CA GLY A 36 -0.14 15.80 -15.97
C GLY A 36 0.97 15.03 -16.70
N GLU A 37 1.97 14.49 -15.99
CA GLU A 37 2.99 13.62 -16.60
C GLU A 37 2.40 12.25 -16.97
N PRO A 38 2.99 11.56 -17.97
CA PRO A 38 2.58 10.21 -18.30
C PRO A 38 3.08 9.20 -17.27
N ALA A 39 2.30 8.15 -17.02
CA ALA A 39 2.70 6.98 -16.25
C ALA A 39 2.69 5.72 -17.12
N SER A 40 3.59 4.79 -16.80
CA SER A 40 3.68 3.49 -17.47
C SER A 40 3.91 2.39 -16.45
N ILE A 41 3.12 1.33 -16.54
CA ILE A 41 3.18 0.17 -15.65
C ILE A 41 3.38 -1.06 -16.52
N SER A 42 4.48 -1.78 -16.27
CA SER A 42 4.81 -3.00 -17.00
C SER A 42 4.27 -4.22 -16.27
N CYS A 43 3.80 -5.19 -17.04
CA CYS A 43 3.38 -6.49 -16.55
C CYS A 43 3.95 -7.59 -17.45
N ARG A 44 4.65 -8.55 -16.85
CA ARG A 44 5.25 -9.69 -17.54
C ARG A 44 4.64 -10.99 -17.04
N ALA A 45 4.13 -11.81 -17.95
CA ALA A 45 3.69 -13.18 -17.66
C ALA A 45 4.87 -14.17 -17.81
N SER A 46 4.87 -15.24 -17.02
CA SER A 46 5.89 -16.30 -17.10
C SER A 46 5.84 -17.12 -18.40
N GLN A 47 4.74 -17.04 -19.14
CA GLN A 47 4.52 -17.72 -20.42
C GLN A 47 3.53 -16.93 -21.28
N SER A 48 3.44 -17.26 -22.57
CA SER A 48 2.52 -16.62 -23.50
C SER A 48 1.07 -16.72 -23.02
N LEU A 49 0.33 -15.63 -23.12
CA LEU A 49 -1.10 -15.55 -22.79
C LEU A 49 -2.00 -15.73 -24.02
N LEU A 50 -1.46 -16.19 -25.15
CA LEU A 50 -2.24 -16.45 -26.36
C LEU A 50 -3.09 -17.71 -26.15
N HIS A 51 -4.41 -17.51 -26.06
CA HIS A 51 -5.37 -18.60 -25.92
C HIS A 51 -5.60 -19.30 -27.26
N SER A 52 -6.11 -20.54 -27.24
CA SER A 52 -6.34 -21.38 -28.42
C SER A 52 -7.30 -20.78 -29.45
N ASN A 53 -8.13 -19.82 -29.03
CA ASN A 53 -9.05 -19.07 -29.91
C ASN A 53 -8.41 -17.82 -30.54
N GLY A 54 -7.10 -17.64 -30.42
CA GLY A 54 -6.34 -16.52 -30.97
C GLY A 54 -6.44 -15.22 -30.17
N ASN A 55 -7.14 -15.20 -29.02
CA ASN A 55 -7.24 -14.01 -28.17
C ASN A 55 -6.24 -14.05 -27.01
N THR A 56 -5.79 -12.87 -26.57
CA THR A 56 -5.03 -12.70 -25.33
C THR A 56 -5.91 -12.06 -24.26
N TYR A 57 -6.11 -12.77 -23.15
CA TYR A 57 -6.96 -12.32 -22.04
C TYR A 57 -6.10 -11.69 -20.95
N LEU A 58 -5.56 -10.51 -21.23
CA LEU A 58 -4.95 -9.65 -20.22
C LEU A 58 -5.92 -8.53 -19.85
N HIS A 59 -6.08 -8.32 -18.55
CA HIS A 59 -6.93 -7.28 -17.98
C HIS A 59 -6.12 -6.37 -17.05
N TRP A 60 -6.49 -5.09 -17.00
CA TRP A 60 -5.97 -4.12 -16.04
C TRP A 60 -7.09 -3.62 -15.16
N TYR A 61 -6.85 -3.58 -13.86
CA TYR A 61 -7.78 -3.09 -12.84
C TYR A 61 -7.13 -1.97 -12.05
N LEU A 62 -7.95 -1.02 -11.59
CA LEU A 62 -7.58 -0.02 -10.60
C LEU A 62 -8.39 -0.26 -9.33
N GLN A 63 -7.70 -0.39 -8.21
CA GLN A 63 -8.30 -0.38 -6.89
C GLN A 63 -7.94 0.92 -6.16
N ARG A 64 -8.94 1.76 -5.94
CA ARG A 64 -8.80 2.98 -5.12
C ARG A 64 -8.91 2.63 -3.63
N PRO A 65 -8.33 3.42 -2.73
CA PRO A 65 -8.51 3.23 -1.29
C PRO A 65 -9.99 3.11 -0.91
N GLY A 66 -10.34 2.04 -0.18
CA GLY A 66 -11.72 1.77 0.26
C GLY A 66 -12.71 1.34 -0.85
N GLN A 67 -12.25 1.11 -2.08
CA GLN A 67 -13.11 0.68 -3.20
C GLN A 67 -12.75 -0.72 -3.70
N SER A 68 -13.72 -1.38 -4.35
CA SER A 68 -13.49 -2.63 -5.09
C SER A 68 -12.67 -2.39 -6.36
N PRO A 69 -11.88 -3.36 -6.84
CA PRO A 69 -11.18 -3.25 -8.12
C PRO A 69 -12.14 -2.95 -9.28
N ARG A 70 -11.83 -1.91 -10.06
CA ARG A 70 -12.57 -1.50 -11.26
C ARG A 70 -11.78 -1.85 -12.51
N LEU A 71 -12.42 -2.50 -13.47
CA LEU A 71 -11.82 -2.83 -14.77
C LEU A 71 -11.51 -1.54 -15.55
N LEU A 72 -10.28 -1.44 -16.06
CA LEU A 72 -9.81 -0.36 -16.92
C LEU A 72 -9.68 -0.82 -18.37
N ILE A 73 -8.86 -1.85 -18.59
CA ILE A 73 -8.53 -2.39 -19.90
C ILE A 73 -8.81 -3.90 -19.88
N TYR A 74 -9.37 -4.43 -20.96
CA TYR A 74 -9.57 -5.85 -21.17
C TYR A 74 -9.04 -6.26 -22.55
N ARG A 75 -8.71 -7.55 -22.70
CA ARG A 75 -8.15 -8.09 -23.94
C ARG A 75 -6.98 -7.23 -24.45
N VAL A 76 -6.02 -6.97 -23.57
CA VAL A 76 -4.79 -6.19 -23.80
C VAL A 76 -5.01 -4.69 -24.02
N SER A 77 -5.90 -4.27 -24.91
CA SER A 77 -6.00 -2.87 -25.37
C SER A 77 -7.41 -2.27 -25.39
N ASN A 78 -8.46 -3.08 -25.18
CA ASN A 78 -9.83 -2.57 -25.20
C ASN A 78 -10.15 -1.85 -23.88
N ARG A 79 -10.55 -0.58 -23.96
CA ARG A 79 -11.01 0.18 -22.78
C ARG A 79 -12.42 -0.26 -22.37
N ALA A 80 -12.62 -0.45 -21.07
CA ALA A 80 -13.95 -0.67 -20.51
C ALA A 80 -14.81 0.60 -20.58
N SER A 81 -16.13 0.44 -20.51
CA SER A 81 -17.07 1.57 -20.57
C SER A 81 -16.84 2.57 -19.42
N GLY A 82 -16.90 3.87 -19.73
CA GLY A 82 -16.69 4.95 -18.76
C GLY A 82 -15.25 5.13 -18.28
N VAL A 83 -14.27 4.46 -18.90
CA VAL A 83 -12.84 4.66 -18.64
C VAL A 83 -12.31 5.79 -19.54
N PRO A 84 -11.66 6.82 -18.98
CA PRO A 84 -11.11 7.93 -19.76
C PRO A 84 -10.12 7.49 -20.86
N ASP A 85 -10.00 8.28 -21.92
CA ASP A 85 -9.13 8.00 -23.06
C ASP A 85 -7.63 8.11 -22.78
N ARG A 86 -7.26 8.76 -21.67
CA ARG A 86 -5.88 8.78 -21.17
C ARG A 86 -5.33 7.39 -20.82
N PHE A 87 -6.19 6.40 -20.55
CA PHE A 87 -5.77 5.03 -20.27
C PHE A 87 -5.65 4.22 -21.55
N SER A 88 -4.53 3.54 -21.74
CA SER A 88 -4.31 2.65 -22.88
C SER A 88 -3.51 1.43 -22.47
N GLY A 89 -3.88 0.26 -22.97
CA GLY A 89 -3.10 -0.97 -22.81
C GLY A 89 -2.45 -1.39 -24.12
N SER A 90 -1.27 -1.98 -24.03
CA SER A 90 -0.51 -2.51 -25.16
C SER A 90 0.29 -3.75 -24.75
N GLY A 91 0.79 -4.51 -25.72
CA GLY A 91 1.67 -5.65 -25.49
C GLY A 91 1.26 -6.90 -26.25
N SER A 92 2.08 -7.93 -26.14
CA SER A 92 1.86 -9.22 -26.80
C SER A 92 2.77 -10.30 -26.20
N GLY A 93 2.38 -11.58 -26.38
CA GLY A 93 3.15 -12.72 -25.87
C GLY A 93 3.16 -12.72 -24.35
N THR A 94 4.26 -12.25 -23.77
CA THR A 94 4.51 -12.21 -22.32
C THR A 94 4.55 -10.81 -21.74
N ASP A 95 4.75 -9.77 -22.56
CA ASP A 95 5.07 -8.43 -22.11
C ASP A 95 3.94 -7.45 -22.43
N PHE A 96 3.46 -6.78 -21.40
CA PHE A 96 2.30 -5.90 -21.45
C PHE A 96 2.55 -4.60 -20.70
N THR A 97 1.86 -3.55 -21.11
CA THR A 97 2.02 -2.22 -20.54
C THR A 97 0.67 -1.55 -20.42
N LEU A 98 0.40 -0.97 -19.25
CA LEU A 98 -0.64 0.04 -19.07
C LEU A 98 0.03 1.41 -19.11
N ARG A 99 -0.50 2.30 -19.94
CA ARG A 99 -0.05 3.69 -20.05
C ARG A 99 -1.19 4.63 -19.69
N ILE A 100 -0.87 5.63 -18.88
CA ILE A 100 -1.72 6.77 -18.55
C ILE A 100 -1.05 7.98 -19.19
N SER A 101 -1.68 8.60 -20.18
CA SER A 101 -1.03 9.68 -20.96
C SER A 101 -0.89 10.99 -20.19
N ARG A 102 -1.84 11.28 -19.29
CA ARG A 102 -1.84 12.43 -18.38
C ARG A 102 -2.43 12.01 -17.05
N VAL A 103 -1.60 11.86 -16.02
CA VAL A 103 -2.05 11.44 -14.69
C VAL A 103 -2.83 12.56 -13.99
N GLU A 104 -3.97 12.21 -13.39
CA GLU A 104 -4.79 13.11 -12.57
C GLU A 104 -4.74 12.70 -11.08
N ALA A 105 -5.15 13.60 -10.18
CA ALA A 105 -5.17 13.33 -8.73
C ALA A 105 -6.06 12.13 -8.37
N ASP A 106 -7.15 11.94 -9.11
CA ASP A 106 -8.01 10.79 -8.96
C ASP A 106 -7.34 9.49 -9.43
N ASP A 107 -6.22 9.48 -10.14
CA ASP A 107 -5.63 8.23 -10.62
C ASP A 107 -4.86 7.46 -9.52
N VAL A 108 -4.76 8.01 -8.29
CA VAL A 108 -4.17 7.36 -7.12
C VAL A 108 -4.87 6.04 -6.80
N GLY A 109 -4.06 5.00 -6.60
CA GLY A 109 -4.54 3.67 -6.22
C GLY A 109 -3.55 2.58 -6.62
N VAL A 110 -3.98 1.33 -6.49
CA VAL A 110 -3.19 0.17 -6.88
C VAL A 110 -3.70 -0.40 -8.19
N TYR A 111 -2.81 -0.49 -9.17
CA TYR A 111 -3.09 -1.02 -10.49
C TYR A 111 -2.66 -2.48 -10.56
N TYR A 112 -3.56 -3.36 -10.98
CA TYR A 112 -3.28 -4.79 -11.11
C TYR A 112 -3.44 -5.24 -12.56
N CYS A 113 -2.45 -5.96 -13.07
CA CYS A 113 -2.66 -6.77 -14.26
C CYS A 113 -3.14 -8.17 -13.86
N GLN A 114 -3.94 -8.79 -14.71
CA GLN A 114 -4.47 -10.13 -14.48
C GLN A 114 -4.53 -10.89 -15.80
N GLN A 115 -4.11 -12.16 -15.77
CA GLN A 115 -4.32 -13.08 -16.88
C GLN A 115 -5.58 -13.90 -16.67
N GLY A 116 -6.46 -13.88 -17.66
CA GLY A 116 -7.68 -14.67 -17.76
C GLY A 116 -7.59 -15.79 -18.80
N ALA A 117 -6.41 -16.03 -19.38
CA ALA A 117 -6.23 -16.96 -20.48
C ALA A 117 -6.18 -18.42 -20.00
N HIS A 118 -5.61 -18.65 -18.82
CA HIS A 118 -5.44 -19.99 -18.25
C HIS A 118 -5.95 -20.02 -16.80
N ALA A 119 -6.43 -21.18 -16.38
CA ALA A 119 -6.73 -21.46 -14.98
C ALA A 119 -5.45 -21.94 -14.25
N PRO A 120 -5.19 -21.52 -13.01
CA PRO A 120 -5.93 -20.51 -12.26
C PRO A 120 -5.69 -19.10 -12.83
N HIS A 121 -6.69 -18.23 -12.73
CA HIS A 121 -6.51 -16.81 -13.02
C HIS A 121 -5.58 -16.17 -11.99
N THR A 122 -4.58 -15.43 -12.45
CA THR A 122 -3.52 -14.90 -11.59
C THR A 122 -3.36 -13.41 -11.78
N PHE A 123 -3.11 -12.71 -10.69
CA PHE A 123 -2.87 -11.27 -10.63
C PHE A 123 -1.38 -10.99 -10.45
N GLY A 124 -0.93 -9.85 -10.96
CA GLY A 124 0.34 -9.27 -10.56
C GLY A 124 0.29 -8.76 -9.11
N PRO A 125 1.45 -8.45 -8.51
CA PRO A 125 1.53 -7.95 -7.14
C PRO A 125 0.89 -6.57 -6.94
N GLY A 126 0.56 -5.87 -8.03
CA GLY A 126 0.05 -4.51 -8.00
C GLY A 126 1.15 -3.46 -8.08
N THR A 127 0.80 -2.32 -8.68
CA THR A 127 1.65 -1.13 -8.75
C THR A 127 0.89 0.01 -8.11
N LYS A 128 1.42 0.55 -7.01
CA LYS A 128 0.86 1.71 -6.33
C LYS A 128 1.23 2.98 -7.09
N LEU A 129 0.26 3.64 -7.71
CA LEU A 129 0.46 4.96 -8.29
C LEU A 129 0.26 6.02 -7.20
N GLU A 130 1.27 6.85 -7.00
CA GLU A 130 1.25 7.93 -6.02
C GLU A 130 1.50 9.26 -6.75
N ILE A 131 0.91 10.34 -6.23
CA ILE A 131 1.06 11.68 -6.81
C ILE A 131 2.20 12.40 -6.11
N LYS A 132 3.13 12.94 -6.90
CA LYS A 132 4.14 13.87 -6.39
C LYS A 132 3.50 15.23 -6.14
N ARG A 133 3.83 15.82 -5.00
CA ARG A 133 3.44 17.19 -4.65
C ARG A 133 4.59 17.90 -3.94
N SER A 134 4.41 19.19 -3.67
CA SER A 134 5.32 19.94 -2.81
C SER A 134 5.26 19.41 -1.38
N ASP A 135 6.41 19.44 -0.72
CA ASP A 135 6.56 19.10 0.70
C ASP A 135 5.52 19.87 1.53
N ALA A 136 4.88 19.17 2.47
CA ALA A 136 3.85 19.71 3.35
C ALA A 136 4.17 19.35 4.81
N GLN A 137 4.00 20.30 5.73
CA GLN A 137 4.28 20.10 7.14
C GLN A 137 3.10 19.42 7.84
N PRO A 138 3.34 18.44 8.73
CA PRO A 138 2.27 17.82 9.49
C PRO A 138 1.65 18.80 10.48
N SER A 139 0.32 18.83 10.54
CA SER A 139 -0.40 19.41 11.66
C SER A 139 -0.48 18.36 12.77
N VAL A 140 0.20 18.61 13.90
CA VAL A 140 0.37 17.62 14.96
C VAL A 140 -0.54 17.94 16.16
N PHE A 141 -1.34 16.95 16.53
CA PHE A 141 -2.26 17.00 17.67
C PHE A 141 -1.92 15.87 18.64
N LEU A 142 -1.91 16.19 19.93
CA LEU A 142 -1.63 15.23 21.00
C LEU A 142 -2.84 15.15 21.91
N PHE A 143 -3.34 13.95 22.11
CA PHE A 143 -4.53 13.66 22.90
C PHE A 143 -4.17 12.77 24.08
N GLN A 144 -4.69 13.14 25.23
CA GLN A 144 -4.57 12.37 26.46
C GLN A 144 -5.56 11.18 26.48
N PRO A 145 -5.34 10.20 27.38
CA PRO A 145 -6.31 9.14 27.62
C PRO A 145 -7.64 9.71 28.11
N SER A 146 -8.75 9.07 27.75
CA SER A 146 -10.05 9.43 28.31
C SER A 146 -10.17 8.93 29.75
N LEU A 147 -10.97 9.62 30.57
CA LEU A 147 -11.25 9.18 31.95
C LEU A 147 -11.89 7.78 31.99
N ASP A 148 -12.77 7.49 31.03
CA ASP A 148 -13.39 6.17 30.90
C ASP A 148 -12.36 5.07 30.64
N GLU A 149 -11.36 5.33 29.79
CA GLU A 149 -10.28 4.37 29.55
C GLU A 149 -9.46 4.13 30.83
N LEU A 150 -9.11 5.20 31.55
CA LEU A 150 -8.32 5.08 32.78
C LEU A 150 -9.00 4.23 33.85
N HIS A 151 -10.34 4.25 33.93
CA HIS A 151 -11.12 3.38 34.82
C HIS A 151 -11.07 1.90 34.44
N THR A 152 -10.80 1.58 33.17
CA THR A 152 -10.59 0.19 32.73
C THR A 152 -9.20 -0.35 33.03
N GLY A 153 -8.28 0.50 33.53
CA GLY A 153 -6.91 0.13 33.87
C GLY A 153 -5.88 0.34 32.74
N SER A 154 -6.30 0.88 31.59
CA SER A 154 -5.44 1.23 30.44
C SER A 154 -5.32 2.74 30.27
N ALA A 155 -4.24 3.19 29.64
CA ALA A 155 -4.05 4.56 29.23
C ALA A 155 -3.45 4.61 27.82
N SER A 156 -4.17 5.24 26.88
CA SER A 156 -3.72 5.42 25.49
C SER A 156 -3.57 6.90 25.17
N ILE A 157 -2.35 7.28 24.82
CA ILE A 157 -2.00 8.64 24.40
C ILE A 157 -1.87 8.63 22.88
N VAL A 158 -2.60 9.51 22.20
CA VAL A 158 -2.68 9.49 20.73
C VAL A 158 -2.03 10.74 20.16
N CYS A 159 -1.08 10.57 19.24
CA CYS A 159 -0.48 11.63 18.45
C CYS A 159 -0.94 11.50 17.00
N ILE A 160 -1.71 12.48 16.53
CA ILE A 160 -2.21 12.54 15.15
C ILE A 160 -1.38 13.55 14.37
N LEU A 161 -0.84 13.13 13.23
CA LEU A 161 -0.15 13.96 12.26
C LEU A 161 -1.02 14.02 11.00
N ASN A 162 -1.60 15.18 10.72
CA ASN A 162 -2.47 15.37 9.56
C ASN A 162 -1.75 16.05 8.39
N ASP A 163 -2.14 15.62 7.19
CA ASP A 163 -1.98 16.31 5.90
C ASP A 163 -0.51 16.64 5.54
N PHE A 164 0.40 15.68 5.74
CA PHE A 164 1.83 15.84 5.44
C PHE A 164 2.27 15.15 4.15
N TYR A 165 3.42 15.59 3.61
CA TYR A 165 4.07 14.99 2.46
C TYR A 165 5.57 15.32 2.46
N PRO A 166 6.50 14.38 2.16
CA PRO A 166 6.28 13.01 1.69
C PRO A 166 5.81 12.03 2.79
N LYS A 167 5.59 10.76 2.44
CA LYS A 167 5.03 9.75 3.37
C LYS A 167 5.97 9.44 4.55
N GLU A 168 7.27 9.57 4.35
CA GLU A 168 8.27 9.18 5.34
C GLU A 168 8.33 10.19 6.49
N VAL A 169 7.80 9.79 7.65
CA VAL A 169 7.82 10.56 8.90
C VAL A 169 8.31 9.68 10.04
N ASN A 170 9.00 10.27 11.01
CA ASN A 170 9.41 9.59 12.24
C ASN A 170 8.70 10.22 13.44
N VAL A 171 8.02 9.38 14.22
CA VAL A 171 7.40 9.76 15.50
C VAL A 171 8.18 9.10 16.63
N LYS A 172 8.47 9.88 17.68
CA LYS A 172 9.15 9.41 18.88
C LYS A 172 8.39 9.84 20.11
N TRP A 173 8.16 8.90 21.01
CA TRP A 173 7.51 9.14 22.28
C TRP A 173 8.52 9.37 23.39
N LYS A 174 8.25 10.35 24.26
CA LYS A 174 8.97 10.54 25.52
C LYS A 174 8.01 10.68 26.69
N VAL A 175 8.33 9.97 27.78
CA VAL A 175 7.63 10.05 29.07
C VAL A 175 8.65 10.56 30.09
N ASP A 176 8.36 11.71 30.71
CA ASP A 176 9.28 12.44 31.59
C ASP A 176 10.68 12.65 30.99
N GLY A 177 10.73 12.85 29.67
CA GLY A 177 11.98 13.03 28.91
C GLY A 177 12.67 11.73 28.49
N VAL A 178 12.22 10.57 28.97
CA VAL A 178 12.77 9.25 28.62
C VAL A 178 12.09 8.69 27.37
N VAL A 179 12.89 8.29 26.38
CA VAL A 179 12.41 7.74 25.10
C VAL A 179 11.73 6.39 25.32
N GLN A 180 10.53 6.25 24.77
CA GLN A 180 9.76 5.01 24.78
C GLN A 180 9.92 4.25 23.47
N ASN A 181 10.05 2.92 23.58
CA ASN A 181 10.18 2.00 22.44
C ASN A 181 9.20 0.81 22.53
N LYS A 182 8.31 0.80 23.52
CA LYS A 182 7.32 -0.27 23.77
C LYS A 182 5.92 0.34 23.82
N GLY A 183 4.91 -0.47 23.52
CA GLY A 183 3.51 -0.04 23.57
C GLY A 183 3.11 0.96 22.48
N ILE A 184 3.93 1.12 21.44
CA ILE A 184 3.68 2.07 20.34
C ILE A 184 3.02 1.32 19.19
N GLN A 185 1.88 1.83 18.72
CA GLN A 185 1.18 1.36 17.51
C GLN A 185 1.01 2.52 16.55
N GLU A 186 1.33 2.30 15.27
CA GLU A 186 1.23 3.34 14.25
C GLU A 186 0.42 2.86 13.05
N SER A 187 -0.35 3.77 12.48
CA SER A 187 -1.12 3.53 11.27
C SER A 187 -1.06 4.78 10.40
N THR A 188 -0.71 4.59 9.12
CA THR A 188 -0.66 5.66 8.11
C THR A 188 -1.80 5.46 7.12
N THR A 189 -2.47 6.54 6.73
CA THR A 189 -3.49 6.50 5.69
C THR A 189 -2.89 6.23 4.32
N GLU A 190 -3.73 5.79 3.38
CA GLU A 190 -3.40 5.93 1.96
C GLU A 190 -3.32 7.41 1.56
N GLN A 191 -2.69 7.68 0.41
CA GLN A 191 -2.58 9.03 -0.10
C GLN A 191 -3.97 9.59 -0.43
N ASN A 192 -4.28 10.76 0.11
CA ASN A 192 -5.57 11.40 -0.09
C ASN A 192 -5.71 11.87 -1.55
N SER A 193 -6.82 11.51 -2.20
CA SER A 193 -7.02 11.81 -3.62
C SER A 193 -7.29 13.28 -3.92
N LYS A 194 -7.67 14.09 -2.91
CA LYS A 194 -8.01 15.51 -3.11
C LYS A 194 -6.81 16.42 -3.02
N ASP A 195 -5.92 16.17 -2.09
CA ASP A 195 -4.77 17.02 -1.79
C ASP A 195 -3.43 16.27 -1.93
N SER A 196 -3.43 14.96 -2.16
CA SER A 196 -2.21 14.13 -2.28
C SER A 196 -1.34 14.08 -1.01
N THR A 197 -1.93 14.29 0.18
CA THR A 197 -1.23 14.17 1.47
C THR A 197 -1.40 12.80 2.11
N TYR A 198 -0.65 12.55 3.19
CA TYR A 198 -0.81 11.42 4.10
C TYR A 198 -1.14 11.93 5.51
N SER A 199 -1.80 11.08 6.29
CA SER A 199 -2.00 11.29 7.72
C SER A 199 -1.55 10.05 8.50
N LEU A 200 -1.13 10.22 9.74
CA LEU A 200 -0.62 9.16 10.60
C LEU A 200 -1.20 9.31 12.01
N SER A 201 -1.62 8.20 12.58
CA SER A 201 -1.93 8.07 14.01
C SER A 201 -0.86 7.21 14.67
N SER A 202 -0.21 7.75 15.69
CA SER A 202 0.70 7.02 16.58
C SER A 202 0.06 6.97 17.97
N THR A 203 -0.06 5.80 18.55
CA THR A 203 -0.68 5.59 19.87
C THR A 203 0.33 4.94 20.79
N LEU A 204 0.57 5.56 21.95
CA LEU A 204 1.35 4.99 23.05
C LEU A 204 0.38 4.45 24.11
N THR A 205 0.41 3.15 24.35
CA THR A 205 -0.44 2.48 25.34
C THR A 205 0.39 1.96 26.51
N MET A 206 -0.11 2.22 27.72
CA MET A 206 0.47 1.76 28.99
C MET A 206 -0.62 1.45 30.03
N SER A 207 -0.23 0.96 31.20
CA SER A 207 -1.19 0.78 32.30
C SER A 207 -1.60 2.12 32.92
N SER A 208 -2.82 2.19 33.46
CA SER A 208 -3.30 3.38 34.17
C SER A 208 -2.41 3.74 35.38
N THR A 209 -1.84 2.73 36.05
CA THR A 209 -0.90 2.94 37.16
C THR A 209 0.43 3.55 36.71
N GLU A 210 0.97 3.09 35.58
CA GLU A 210 2.19 3.65 34.98
C GLU A 210 1.94 5.09 34.52
N TYR A 211 0.83 5.34 33.82
CA TYR A 211 0.43 6.69 33.40
C TYR A 211 0.33 7.67 34.59
N GLN A 212 -0.29 7.25 35.70
CA GLN A 212 -0.43 8.08 36.91
C GLN A 212 0.91 8.34 37.62
N SER A 213 1.90 7.46 37.45
CA SER A 213 3.25 7.62 38.03
C SER A 213 4.13 8.63 37.31
N HIS A 214 3.71 9.07 36.11
CA HIS A 214 4.42 10.01 35.26
C HIS A 214 3.67 11.34 35.13
N GLU A 215 4.37 12.40 34.71
CA GLU A 215 3.78 13.73 34.63
C GLU A 215 3.75 14.27 33.20
N LYS A 216 4.85 14.17 32.45
CA LYS A 216 4.99 14.81 31.14
C LYS A 216 5.04 13.78 30.02
N PHE A 217 4.13 13.91 29.07
CA PHE A 217 4.05 13.06 27.88
C PHE A 217 4.33 13.90 26.63
N SER A 218 5.19 13.40 25.74
CA SER A 218 5.62 14.13 24.55
C SER A 218 5.64 13.25 23.30
N CYS A 219 5.13 13.81 22.21
CA CYS A 219 5.25 13.30 20.85
C CYS A 219 6.22 14.20 20.07
N GLU A 220 7.35 13.65 19.66
CA GLU A 220 8.38 14.33 18.86
C GLU A 220 8.30 13.84 17.41
N VAL A 221 8.06 14.76 16.49
CA VAL A 221 7.88 14.48 15.07
C VAL A 221 9.05 15.03 14.27
N THR A 222 9.71 14.15 13.51
CA THR A 222 10.74 14.54 12.54
C THR A 222 10.26 14.22 11.15
N HIS A 223 10.28 15.21 10.28
CA HIS A 223 9.79 15.10 8.91
C HIS A 223 10.59 16.05 8.02
N LYS A 224 10.82 15.66 6.75
CA LYS A 224 11.67 16.41 5.81
C LYS A 224 11.25 17.87 5.63
N SER A 225 9.94 18.15 5.69
CA SER A 225 9.42 19.51 5.50
C SER A 225 9.55 20.42 6.73
N LEU A 226 9.98 19.88 7.87
CA LEU A 226 10.21 20.63 9.11
C LEU A 226 11.69 21.02 9.21
N ALA A 227 11.95 22.28 9.57
CA ALA A 227 13.32 22.76 9.80
C ALA A 227 13.97 22.18 11.08
N SER A 228 13.15 21.76 12.04
CA SER A 228 13.56 21.14 13.30
C SER A 228 12.49 20.16 13.77
N THR A 229 12.83 19.26 14.69
CA THR A 229 11.86 18.36 15.33
C THR A 229 10.73 19.16 15.97
N LEU A 230 9.48 18.83 15.61
CA LEU A 230 8.29 19.42 16.19
C LEU A 230 7.89 18.62 17.42
N VAL A 231 7.67 19.29 18.55
CA VAL A 231 7.34 18.64 19.82
C VAL A 231 5.97 19.10 20.29
N LYS A 232 5.08 18.14 20.57
CA LYS A 232 3.85 18.36 21.31
C LYS A 232 3.94 17.64 22.64
N SER A 233 3.53 18.31 23.71
CA SER A 233 3.55 17.76 25.07
C SER A 233 2.35 18.25 25.86
N PHE A 234 1.94 17.46 26.85
CA PHE A 234 1.06 17.90 27.93
C PHE A 234 1.58 17.36 29.27
N ASN A 235 1.17 18.02 30.36
CA ASN A 235 1.37 17.56 31.72
C ASN A 235 0.06 16.95 32.23
N ARG A 236 0.11 15.75 32.81
CA ARG A 236 -1.06 15.01 33.30
C ARG A 236 -1.89 15.82 34.29
N SER A 237 -1.25 16.58 35.19
CA SER A 237 -1.93 17.36 36.23
C SER A 237 -2.63 18.63 35.75
N GLU A 238 -2.23 19.18 34.60
CA GLU A 238 -2.88 20.36 34.01
C GLU A 238 -4.26 20.02 33.45
N CYS A 239 -4.47 18.76 33.09
CA CYS A 239 -5.66 18.29 32.41
C CYS A 239 -6.79 17.81 33.34
N GLN A 240 -6.55 17.77 34.65
CA GLN A 240 -7.57 17.41 35.66
C GLN A 240 -8.33 18.64 36.21
N ARG A 241 -8.08 19.84 35.67
CA ARG A 241 -8.68 21.10 36.15
C ARG A 241 -9.76 21.69 35.23
N GLU A 242 -10.11 21.00 34.15
CA GLU A 242 -11.25 21.32 33.28
C GLU A 242 -12.36 20.28 33.48
#